data_AF-A0A2Z4LM44-F1
#
_entry.id   AF-A0A2Z4LM44-F1
#
_cell.length_a   1.000
_cell.length_b   1.000
_cell.length_c   1.000
_cell.angle_alpha   90.00
_cell.angle_beta   90.00
_cell.angle_gamma   90.00
#
_symmetry.space_group_name_H-M   'P 1'
#
loop_
_entity.id
_entity.type
_entity.pdbx_description
1 polymer ?
#
loop_
_entity_poly.entity_id
_entity_poly.type
_entity_poly.pdbx_seq_one_letter_code
_entity_poly.pdbx_strand_id
1 'polypeptide(L)'
;MVLGSYFLKQYIARKPKKNIVNDYIYIKLNGAILNDCEIKVKKNTTLLNVLKDIKLDSNAYLVDLNLNQKLTKNEEIWIPFNPNKKIELSKIRDINFFINFGFNKTVATEIMKLYDKLKTRIKWSDIENINGIGVKNITKLKNILII
;
A
#
# COMPACT_ATOMS: atom_id res chain seq x y z
N MET A 1 -50.51 -42.87 -50.22
CA MET A 1 -49.05 -42.90 -49.97
C MET A 1 -48.56 -41.46 -50.01
N VAL A 2 -48.49 -40.78 -48.87
CA VAL A 2 -47.99 -39.40 -48.78
C VAL A 2 -46.76 -39.43 -47.88
N LEU A 3 -45.59 -39.37 -48.51
CA LEU A 3 -44.28 -39.21 -47.89
C LEU A 3 -44.13 -37.73 -47.49
N GLY A 4 -44.46 -37.41 -46.24
CA GLY A 4 -44.34 -36.06 -45.68
C GLY A 4 -43.19 -35.96 -44.68
N SER A 5 -42.00 -35.71 -45.21
CA SER A 5 -40.76 -35.18 -44.58
C SER A 5 -40.77 -34.87 -43.07
N TYR A 6 -39.99 -35.66 -42.33
CA TYR A 6 -39.55 -35.37 -40.96
C TYR A 6 -38.59 -34.17 -40.93
N PHE A 7 -39.02 -33.05 -40.36
CA PHE A 7 -38.13 -31.94 -40.02
C PHE A 7 -37.34 -32.28 -38.75
N LEU A 8 -36.09 -32.73 -38.91
CA LEU A 8 -35.15 -32.85 -37.79
C LEU A 8 -34.66 -31.44 -37.40
N LYS A 9 -35.29 -30.88 -36.37
CA LYS A 9 -34.88 -29.62 -35.75
C LYS A 9 -33.58 -29.86 -34.97
N GLN A 10 -32.44 -29.57 -35.58
CA GLN A 10 -31.13 -29.68 -34.95
C GLN A 10 -31.03 -28.68 -33.79
N TYR A 11 -31.12 -29.19 -32.56
CA TYR A 11 -30.80 -28.41 -31.36
C TYR A 11 -29.28 -28.25 -31.28
N ILE A 12 -28.78 -27.13 -31.79
CA ILE A 12 -27.42 -26.68 -31.50
C ILE A 12 -27.39 -26.27 -30.03
N ALA A 13 -26.85 -27.12 -29.16
CA ALA A 13 -26.55 -26.78 -27.79
C ALA A 13 -25.53 -25.62 -27.79
N ARG A 14 -26.01 -24.39 -27.57
CA ARG A 14 -25.16 -23.23 -27.35
C ARG A 14 -24.36 -23.50 -26.08
N LYS A 15 -23.06 -23.83 -26.22
CA LYS A 15 -22.12 -23.80 -25.09
C LYS A 15 -22.27 -22.42 -24.42
N PRO A 16 -22.47 -22.33 -23.10
CA PRO A 16 -22.59 -21.04 -22.44
C PRO A 16 -21.31 -20.25 -22.74
N LYS A 17 -21.49 -19.06 -23.31
CA LYS A 17 -20.42 -18.11 -23.56
C LYS A 17 -19.79 -17.84 -22.19
N LYS A 18 -18.59 -18.38 -21.94
CA LYS A 18 -17.84 -18.15 -20.71
C LYS A 18 -17.66 -16.63 -20.62
N ASN A 19 -18.40 -15.97 -19.73
CA ASN A 19 -18.22 -14.56 -19.45
C ASN A 19 -16.80 -14.43 -18.91
N ILE A 20 -15.86 -13.99 -19.76
CA ILE A 20 -14.55 -13.55 -19.31
C ILE A 20 -14.80 -12.18 -18.70
N VAL A 21 -15.29 -12.16 -17.46
CA VAL A 21 -15.20 -10.96 -16.64
C VAL A 21 -13.71 -10.71 -16.49
N ASN A 22 -13.25 -9.56 -16.98
CA ASN A 22 -11.85 -9.15 -16.80
C ASN A 22 -11.64 -8.87 -15.30
N ASP A 23 -11.31 -9.94 -14.57
CA ASP A 23 -11.11 -9.98 -13.12
C ASP A 23 -9.76 -9.35 -12.74
N TYR A 24 -9.53 -8.09 -13.09
CA TYR A 24 -8.35 -7.35 -12.65
C TYR A 24 -8.76 -6.25 -11.66
N ILE A 25 -7.92 -6.05 -10.66
CA ILE A 25 -8.04 -5.02 -9.62
C ILE A 25 -6.74 -4.22 -9.56
N TYR A 26 -6.84 -3.00 -9.03
CA TYR A 26 -5.70 -2.10 -8.82
C TYR A 26 -5.36 -2.05 -7.34
N ILE A 27 -4.11 -2.33 -7.02
CA ILE A 27 -3.60 -2.32 -5.66
C ILE A 27 -2.56 -1.23 -5.58
N LYS A 28 -2.82 -0.24 -4.72
CA LYS A 28 -1.88 0.83 -4.43
C LYS A 28 -1.07 0.43 -3.21
N LEU A 29 0.24 0.49 -3.33
CA LEU A 29 1.15 0.15 -2.25
C LEU A 29 1.91 1.39 -1.84
N ASN A 30 1.99 1.60 -0.53
CA ASN A 30 2.69 2.71 0.12
C ASN A 30 3.48 2.19 1.33
N GLY A 31 4.37 3.04 1.86
CA GLY A 31 5.12 2.76 3.09
C GLY A 31 6.54 2.30 2.81
N ALA A 32 6.94 1.16 3.37
CA ALA A 32 8.31 0.64 3.29
C ALA A 32 8.62 -0.04 1.94
N ILE A 33 8.42 0.70 0.85
CA ILE A 33 8.70 0.33 -0.54
C ILE A 33 9.59 1.40 -1.17
N LEU A 34 10.43 1.01 -2.13
CA LEU A 34 11.34 1.98 -2.75
C LEU A 34 10.61 3.06 -3.55
N ASN A 35 9.51 2.69 -4.19
CA ASN A 35 8.66 3.59 -4.94
C ASN A 35 7.19 3.24 -4.74
N ASP A 36 6.41 4.24 -4.34
CA ASP A 36 4.95 4.14 -4.34
C ASP A 36 4.49 3.74 -5.74
N CYS A 37 3.68 2.71 -5.80
CA CYS A 37 3.26 2.13 -7.06
C CYS A 37 1.83 1.62 -6.98
N GLU A 38 1.19 1.63 -8.14
CA GLU A 38 -0.09 0.98 -8.35
C GLU A 38 0.14 -0.18 -9.32
N ILE A 39 -0.29 -1.37 -8.91
CA ILE A 39 -0.11 -2.59 -9.68
C ILE A 39 -1.48 -3.16 -10.03
N LYS A 40 -1.64 -3.48 -11.32
CA LYS A 40 -2.82 -4.20 -11.81
C LYS A 40 -2.61 -5.70 -11.65
N VAL A 41 -3.43 -6.34 -10.82
CA VAL A 41 -3.32 -7.76 -10.52
C VAL A 41 -4.64 -8.48 -10.77
N LYS A 42 -4.60 -9.80 -10.95
CA LYS A 42 -5.83 -10.61 -11.05
C LYS A 42 -6.52 -10.64 -9.70
N LYS A 43 -7.84 -10.59 -9.70
CA LYS A 43 -8.66 -10.78 -8.51
C LYS A 43 -8.34 -12.12 -7.86
N ASN A 44 -8.35 -12.14 -6.53
CA ASN A 44 -7.94 -13.26 -5.67
C ASN A 44 -6.43 -13.60 -5.69
N THR A 45 -5.59 -12.76 -6.28
CA THR A 45 -4.12 -12.84 -6.10
C THR A 45 -3.79 -12.62 -4.63
N THR A 46 -2.78 -13.32 -4.12
CA THR A 46 -2.30 -13.16 -2.74
C THR A 46 -1.37 -11.96 -2.61
N LEU A 47 -1.36 -11.32 -1.44
CA LEU A 47 -0.42 -10.24 -1.15
C LEU A 47 1.03 -10.67 -1.38
N LEU A 48 1.41 -11.89 -1.00
CA LEU A 48 2.75 -12.45 -1.25
C LEU A 48 3.16 -12.36 -2.72
N ASN A 49 2.25 -12.69 -3.64
CA ASN A 49 2.57 -12.67 -5.07
C ASN A 49 2.73 -11.25 -5.58
N VAL A 50 1.92 -10.30 -5.08
CA VAL A 50 2.09 -8.88 -5.42
C VAL A 50 3.46 -8.40 -4.95
N LEU A 51 3.85 -8.72 -3.71
CA LEU A 51 5.12 -8.27 -3.12
C LEU A 51 6.38 -8.81 -3.82
N LYS A 52 6.29 -9.92 -4.57
CA LYS A 52 7.43 -10.46 -5.34
C LYS A 52 7.83 -9.57 -6.51
N ASP A 53 6.88 -8.82 -7.06
CA ASP A 53 7.08 -8.01 -8.27
C ASP A 53 7.56 -6.58 -7.94
N ILE A 54 7.89 -6.31 -6.68
CA ILE A 54 8.13 -4.96 -6.15
C ILE A 54 9.42 -4.92 -5.37
N LYS A 55 10.06 -3.76 -5.38
CA LYS A 55 11.25 -3.50 -4.58
C LYS A 55 10.85 -2.92 -3.24
N LEU A 56 10.99 -3.74 -2.20
CA LEU A 56 10.80 -3.33 -0.81
C LEU A 56 11.99 -2.50 -0.31
N ASP A 57 11.72 -1.60 0.63
CA ASP A 57 12.80 -0.93 1.37
C ASP A 57 13.50 -1.95 2.28
N SER A 58 14.80 -1.75 2.53
CA SER A 58 15.59 -2.52 3.50
C SER A 58 15.02 -2.54 4.93
N ASN A 59 14.17 -1.58 5.25
CA ASN A 59 13.46 -1.44 6.51
C ASN A 59 12.02 -1.97 6.47
N ALA A 60 11.59 -2.62 5.39
CA ALA A 60 10.27 -3.23 5.33
C ALA A 60 10.11 -4.33 6.38
N TYR A 61 8.95 -4.34 7.03
CA TYR A 61 8.60 -5.32 8.04
C TYR A 61 7.38 -6.11 7.59
N LEU A 62 7.58 -7.37 7.22
CA LEU A 62 6.51 -8.20 6.64
C LEU A 62 5.91 -9.19 7.64
N VAL A 63 6.50 -9.32 8.84
CA VAL A 63 6.15 -10.37 9.82
C VAL A 63 4.68 -10.28 10.25
N ASP A 64 4.17 -9.05 10.40
CA ASP A 64 2.80 -8.83 10.87
C ASP A 64 1.77 -8.79 9.72
N LEU A 65 2.21 -8.92 8.46
CA LEU A 65 1.31 -8.91 7.31
C LEU A 65 0.76 -10.31 7.02
N ASN A 66 -0.54 -10.39 6.74
CA ASN A 66 -1.14 -11.61 6.21
C ASN A 66 -0.79 -11.78 4.72
N LEU A 67 0.37 -12.37 4.44
CA LEU A 67 0.86 -12.61 3.08
C LEU A 67 -0.06 -13.51 2.24
N ASN A 68 -0.91 -14.31 2.89
CA ASN A 68 -1.90 -15.18 2.24
C ASN A 68 -3.24 -14.48 2.00
N GLN A 69 -3.40 -13.22 2.40
CA GLN A 69 -4.61 -12.44 2.13
C GLN A 69 -4.88 -12.40 0.63
N LYS A 70 -6.11 -12.75 0.24
CA LYS A 70 -6.59 -12.63 -1.13
C LYS A 70 -7.12 -11.21 -1.37
N LEU A 71 -6.61 -10.58 -2.42
CA LEU A 71 -7.00 -9.24 -2.83
C LEU A 71 -8.23 -9.37 -3.74
N THR A 72 -9.37 -8.82 -3.31
CA THR A 72 -10.66 -9.03 -3.98
C THR A 72 -11.26 -7.76 -4.57
N LYS A 73 -10.75 -6.60 -4.16
CA LYS A 73 -11.20 -5.27 -4.58
C LYS A 73 -10.00 -4.36 -4.69
N ASN A 74 -10.20 -3.19 -5.30
CA ASN A 74 -9.19 -2.14 -5.26
C ASN A 74 -8.98 -1.70 -3.81
N GLU A 75 -7.74 -1.67 -3.36
CA GLU A 75 -7.39 -1.27 -2.01
C GLU A 75 -5.98 -0.67 -1.98
N GLU A 76 -5.76 0.14 -0.95
CA GLU A 76 -4.44 0.67 -0.61
C GLU A 76 -3.88 -0.17 0.52
N ILE A 77 -2.67 -0.68 0.33
CA ILE A 77 -1.98 -1.53 1.30
C ILE A 77 -0.74 -0.80 1.79
N TRP A 78 -0.70 -0.59 3.10
CA TRP A 78 0.45 -0.01 3.78
C TRP A 78 1.44 -1.12 4.16
N ILE A 79 2.67 -1.01 3.67
CA ILE A 79 3.78 -1.88 4.09
C ILE A 79 4.48 -1.21 5.28
N PRO A 80 4.47 -1.83 6.48
CA PRO A 80 5.01 -1.19 7.65
C PRO A 80 6.54 -1.20 7.64
N PHE A 81 7.11 -0.20 8.30
CA PHE A 81 8.54 -0.14 8.56
C PHE A 81 8.88 -0.90 9.83
N ASN A 82 10.12 -1.39 9.92
CA ASN A 82 10.61 -2.12 11.08
C ASN A 82 10.65 -1.21 12.32
N PRO A 83 9.88 -1.52 13.38
CA PRO A 83 9.80 -0.66 14.56
C PRO A 83 11.12 -0.62 15.36
N ASN A 84 12.01 -1.59 15.16
CA ASN A 84 13.29 -1.69 15.85
C ASN A 84 14.44 -0.98 15.12
N LYS A 85 14.18 -0.39 13.94
CA LYS A 85 15.17 0.34 13.16
C LYS A 85 14.77 1.80 13.05
N LYS A 86 15.76 2.68 13.18
CA LYS A 86 15.55 4.08 12.87
C LYS A 86 15.47 4.28 11.35
N ILE A 87 14.63 5.22 10.95
CA ILE A 87 14.32 5.49 9.54
C ILE A 87 14.75 6.91 9.24
N GLU A 88 15.47 7.08 8.13
CA GLU A 88 15.83 8.41 7.66
C GLU A 88 14.55 9.18 7.31
N LEU A 89 14.43 10.40 7.84
CA LEU A 89 13.28 11.26 7.57
C LEU A 89 13.07 11.47 6.06
N SER A 90 14.17 11.48 5.31
CA SER A 90 14.17 11.63 3.86
C SER A 90 13.48 10.50 3.09
N LYS A 91 13.36 9.31 3.69
CA LYS A 91 12.71 8.14 3.10
C LYS A 91 11.21 8.12 3.34
N ILE A 92 10.69 8.98 4.22
CA ILE A 92 9.28 9.03 4.57
C ILE A 92 8.53 9.88 3.54
N ARG A 93 7.59 9.26 2.83
CA ARG A 93 6.81 9.91 1.76
C ARG A 93 5.36 10.18 2.14
N ASP A 94 4.87 9.50 3.17
CA ASP A 94 3.46 9.52 3.55
C ASP A 94 3.31 9.90 5.03
N ILE A 95 2.36 10.79 5.30
CA ILE A 95 1.95 11.20 6.64
C ILE A 95 1.47 10.01 7.49
N ASN A 96 0.92 8.97 6.85
CA ASN A 96 0.47 7.76 7.52
C ASN A 96 1.59 7.07 8.29
N PHE A 97 2.86 7.29 7.90
CA PHE A 97 4.00 6.86 8.69
C PHE A 97 3.89 7.35 10.14
N PHE A 98 3.81 8.66 10.35
CA PHE A 98 3.73 9.25 11.69
C PHE A 98 2.44 8.88 12.40
N ILE A 99 1.31 8.81 11.68
CA ILE A 99 0.03 8.41 12.28
C ILE A 99 0.11 6.99 12.83
N ASN A 100 0.70 6.05 12.08
CA ASN A 100 0.87 4.65 12.49
C ASN A 100 1.86 4.50 13.66
N PHE A 101 2.83 5.40 13.78
CA PHE A 101 3.68 5.50 14.97
C PHE A 101 2.99 6.20 16.14
N GLY A 102 1.72 6.59 16.04
CA GLY A 102 0.92 7.14 17.13
C GLY A 102 1.15 8.64 17.37
N PHE A 103 1.49 9.39 16.33
CA PHE A 103 1.43 10.86 16.35
C PHE A 103 0.05 11.31 15.86
N ASN A 104 -0.47 12.40 16.43
CA ASN A 104 -1.72 12.98 15.93
C ASN A 104 -1.51 13.59 14.53
N LYS A 105 -2.60 13.73 13.78
CA LYS A 105 -2.57 14.22 12.39
C LYS A 105 -1.95 15.61 12.28
N THR A 106 -2.19 16.49 13.25
CA THR A 106 -1.65 17.86 13.25
C THR A 106 -0.12 17.85 13.31
N VAL A 107 0.46 17.15 14.30
CA VAL A 107 1.91 17.01 14.46
C VAL A 107 2.53 16.32 13.26
N ALA A 108 1.93 15.24 12.77
CA ALA A 108 2.38 14.54 11.57
C ALA A 108 2.42 15.47 10.33
N THR A 109 1.39 16.30 10.18
CA THR A 109 1.30 17.26 9.06
C THR A 109 2.40 18.32 9.16
N GLU A 110 2.63 18.87 10.34
CA GLU A 110 3.65 19.91 10.53
C GLU A 110 5.07 19.38 10.31
N ILE A 111 5.36 18.14 10.72
CA ILE A 111 6.66 17.49 10.44
C ILE A 111 6.87 17.36 8.92
N MET A 112 5.87 16.85 8.20
CA MET A 112 5.96 16.69 6.74
C MET A 112 6.13 18.03 6.02
N LYS A 113 5.37 19.07 6.41
CA LYS A 113 5.53 20.43 5.87
C LYS A 113 6.92 21.01 6.13
N LEU A 114 7.44 20.81 7.35
CA LEU A 114 8.78 21.29 7.72
C LEU A 114 9.85 20.58 6.89
N TYR A 115 9.73 19.27 6.71
CA TYR A 115 10.61 18.50 5.84
C TYR A 115 10.49 18.96 4.38
N ASP A 116 9.29 19.27 3.88
CA ASP A 116 9.13 19.78 2.51
C ASP A 116 9.81 21.13 2.29
N LYS A 117 9.82 21.97 3.32
CA LYS A 117 10.49 23.28 3.27
C LYS A 117 12.01 23.18 3.35
N LEU A 118 12.54 22.33 4.22
CA LEU A 118 13.98 22.29 4.55
C LEU A 118 14.73 21.13 3.86
N LYS A 119 14.02 20.08 3.47
CA LYS A 119 14.53 18.84 2.90
C LYS A 119 15.69 18.30 3.74
N THR A 120 16.84 18.03 3.12
CA THR A 120 18.04 17.47 3.78
C THR A 120 18.73 18.43 4.76
N ARG A 121 18.26 19.69 4.89
CA ARG A 121 18.83 20.68 5.81
C ARG A 121 18.14 20.72 7.16
N ILE A 122 17.05 19.97 7.33
CA ILE A 122 16.30 19.93 8.59
C ILE A 122 17.19 19.45 9.73
N LYS A 123 17.04 20.05 10.91
CA LYS A 123 17.73 19.68 12.13
C LYS A 123 16.71 19.36 13.23
N TRP A 124 17.17 18.66 14.26
CA TRP A 124 16.34 18.40 15.44
C TRP A 124 15.80 19.69 16.09
N SER A 125 16.59 20.77 16.10
CA SER A 125 16.15 22.07 16.59
C SER A 125 14.95 22.63 15.82
N ASP A 126 14.86 22.37 14.50
CA ASP A 126 13.73 22.84 13.68
C ASP A 126 12.46 22.08 14.05
N ILE A 127 12.57 20.78 14.30
CA ILE A 127 11.44 19.95 14.73
C ILE A 127 11.00 20.34 16.15
N GLU A 128 11.93 20.60 17.06
CA GLU A 128 11.64 21.02 18.44
C GLU A 128 10.86 22.35 18.50
N ASN A 129 10.97 23.18 17.47
CA ASN A 129 10.25 24.45 17.35
C ASN A 129 8.83 24.31 16.75
N ILE A 130 8.38 23.11 16.37
CA ILE A 130 7.02 22.91 15.86
C ILE A 130 6.01 23.20 16.98
N ASN A 131 5.08 24.11 16.72
CA ASN A 131 4.05 24.44 17.70
C ASN A 131 3.19 23.20 18.04
N GLY A 132 3.04 22.92 19.34
CA GLY A 132 2.30 21.74 19.81
C GLY A 132 3.10 20.43 19.85
N ILE A 133 4.40 20.44 19.53
CA ILE A 133 5.26 19.28 19.74
C ILE A 133 5.84 19.29 21.16
N GLY A 134 5.36 18.38 22.01
CA GLY A 134 5.89 18.24 23.36
C GLY A 134 7.18 17.42 23.42
N VAL A 135 7.91 17.54 24.54
CA VAL A 135 9.13 16.76 24.84
C VAL A 135 8.92 15.25 24.65
N LYS A 136 7.75 14.73 25.01
CA LYS A 136 7.37 13.32 24.81
C LYS A 136 7.39 12.93 23.31
N ASN A 137 6.83 13.79 22.45
CA ASN A 137 6.79 13.54 20.99
C ASN A 137 8.20 13.64 20.39
N ILE A 138 9.02 14.60 20.83
CA ILE A 138 10.41 14.72 20.40
C ILE A 138 11.23 13.48 20.77
N THR A 139 11.09 13.01 22.01
CA THR A 139 11.78 11.80 22.48
C THR A 139 11.37 10.59 21.63
N LYS A 140 10.07 10.45 21.36
CA LYS A 140 9.53 9.40 20.49
C LYS A 140 10.10 9.49 19.08
N LEU A 141 10.14 10.69 18.48
CA LEU A 141 10.73 10.91 17.14
C LEU A 141 12.21 10.53 17.11
N LYS A 142 13.01 10.94 18.11
CA LYS A 142 14.45 10.61 18.20
C LYS A 142 14.72 9.11 18.29
N ASN A 143 13.74 8.33 18.78
CA ASN A 143 13.83 6.87 18.83
C ASN A 143 13.51 6.20 17.50
N ILE A 144 12.71 6.83 16.63
CA ILE A 144 12.27 6.23 15.36
C ILE A 144 12.93 6.85 14.12
N LEU A 145 13.48 8.06 14.22
CA LEU A 145 14.05 8.80 13.09
C LEU A 145 15.57 8.98 13.16
N ILE A 146 16.16 9.06 11.97
CA ILE A 146 17.45 9.69 11.70
C ILE A 146 17.18 10.92 10.82
N ILE A 147 17.85 12.04 11.13
CA ILE A 147 17.79 13.30 10.37
C ILE A 147 19.16 13.56 9.79
#